data_AF-A0A2E0H955-F1
#
_entry.id   AF-A0A2E0H955-F1
#
_cell.length_a   1.000
_cell.length_b   1.000
_cell.length_c   1.000
_cell.angle_alpha   90.00
_cell.angle_beta   90.00
_cell.angle_gamma   90.00
#
_symmetry.space_group_name_H-M   'P 1'
#
loop_
_entity.id
_entity.type
_entity.pdbx_description
1 polymer ?
#
loop_
_entity_poly.entity_id
_entity_poly.type
_entity_poly.pdbx_seq_one_letter_code
_entity_poly.pdbx_strand_id
1 'polypeptide(L)'
;MVSLKAVKNHVELEGTRKAHLRDGVAFARFLHWFDKNAPSEKLDEITVADQLKTFREEGALFKDLSFDTISGSGPNGAIVHYRVSPETNRKLKNGDLYLIDSGAQYLDGTTDITRTLAVGDPGDEARDRFTRVLKGHIALATQKFPKGTTGSQIDILARAPLWSIGLDFDHGTGHGVGSYLGVHEGPHRISKTSSSIPLESGMIISNEPGYYKEAAYGIRLENLIVVQVENIDNAEREMLSFETITYAPFDRTMIDIALLNRHEIDWINSYHASVRNILTPFLSEEVACWLKQATVEI
;
A
#
# COMPACT_ATOMS: atom_id res chain seq x y z
N MET A 1 22.73 10.48 12.02
CA MET A 1 21.98 11.59 12.66
C MET A 1 20.63 11.68 11.97
N VAL A 2 19.53 11.83 12.71
CA VAL A 2 18.20 12.04 12.13
C VAL A 2 18.18 13.39 11.41
N SER A 3 17.74 13.42 10.15
CA SER A 3 17.63 14.67 9.40
C SER A 3 16.41 15.46 9.89
N LEU A 4 16.51 16.79 10.01
CA LEU A 4 15.40 17.64 10.47
C LEU A 4 14.12 17.44 9.65
N LYS A 5 14.23 17.26 8.32
CA LYS A 5 13.08 17.06 7.43
C LYS A 5 12.45 15.66 7.52
N ALA A 6 13.16 14.69 8.11
CA ALA A 6 12.66 13.32 8.22
C ALA A 6 11.47 13.22 9.18
N VAL A 7 11.47 14.07 10.22
CA VAL A 7 10.42 14.19 11.23
C VAL A 7 9.51 15.36 10.85
N LYS A 8 8.30 15.06 10.41
CA LYS A 8 7.38 16.05 9.88
C LYS A 8 6.71 16.78 11.04
N ASN A 9 6.57 18.09 10.90
CA ASN A 9 5.81 18.89 11.85
C ASN A 9 4.29 18.69 11.62
N HIS A 10 3.47 19.20 12.54
CA HIS A 10 2.01 18.99 12.48
C HIS A 10 1.37 19.51 11.19
N VAL A 11 1.85 20.61 10.59
CA VAL A 11 1.30 21.15 9.34
C VAL A 11 1.60 20.23 8.16
N GLU A 12 2.83 19.70 8.09
CA GLU A 12 3.24 18.74 7.06
C GLU A 12 2.45 17.43 7.17
N LEU A 13 2.24 16.93 8.39
CA LEU A 13 1.44 15.73 8.62
C LEU A 13 -0.04 15.93 8.25
N GLU A 14 -0.64 17.06 8.64
CA GLU A 14 -2.02 17.38 8.26
C GLU A 14 -2.18 17.57 6.74
N GLY A 15 -1.21 18.20 6.08
CA GLY A 15 -1.16 18.28 4.62
C GLY A 15 -1.09 16.90 3.98
N THR A 16 -0.19 16.04 4.48
CA THR A 16 0.00 14.68 4.00
C THR A 16 -1.28 13.84 4.15
N ARG A 17 -1.96 13.91 5.30
CA ARG A 17 -3.25 13.22 5.51
C ARG A 17 -4.31 13.67 4.51
N LYS A 18 -4.39 14.98 4.21
CA LYS A 18 -5.31 15.52 3.19
C LYS A 18 -4.92 15.08 1.77
N ALA A 19 -3.63 15.02 1.46
CA ALA A 19 -3.15 14.48 0.18
C ALA A 19 -3.60 13.02 -0.01
N HIS A 20 -3.43 12.18 1.02
CA HIS A 20 -3.88 10.79 0.98
C HIS A 20 -5.40 10.62 0.94
N LEU A 21 -6.16 11.54 1.55
CA LEU A 21 -7.62 11.56 1.41
C LEU A 21 -8.01 11.77 -0.07
N ARG A 22 -7.41 12.76 -0.74
CA ARG A 22 -7.68 13.04 -2.15
C ARG A 22 -7.24 11.89 -3.06
N ASP A 23 -6.06 11.32 -2.77
CA ASP A 23 -5.56 10.17 -3.52
C ASP A 23 -6.44 8.93 -3.31
N GLY A 24 -6.93 8.70 -2.08
CA GLY A 24 -7.87 7.63 -1.78
C GLY A 24 -9.20 7.77 -2.53
N VAL A 25 -9.70 9.00 -2.71
CA VAL A 25 -10.89 9.26 -3.55
C VAL A 25 -10.62 8.91 -5.01
N ALA A 26 -9.48 9.34 -5.56
CA ALA A 26 -9.08 9.00 -6.93
C ALA A 26 -8.92 7.48 -7.09
N PHE A 27 -8.28 6.82 -6.12
CA PHE A 27 -8.03 5.38 -6.15
C PHE A 27 -9.31 4.56 -6.00
N ALA A 28 -10.27 4.97 -5.17
CA ALA A 28 -11.58 4.31 -5.07
C ALA A 28 -12.38 4.41 -6.38
N ARG A 29 -12.33 5.55 -7.07
CA ARG A 29 -12.93 5.72 -8.41
C ARG A 29 -12.24 4.82 -9.43
N PHE A 30 -10.92 4.73 -9.37
CA PHE A 30 -10.13 3.83 -10.19
C PHE A 30 -10.50 2.37 -9.96
N LEU A 31 -10.55 1.89 -8.72
CA LEU A 31 -10.89 0.49 -8.43
C LEU A 31 -12.31 0.14 -8.89
N HIS A 32 -13.29 1.02 -8.66
CA HIS A 32 -14.63 0.84 -9.21
C HIS A 32 -14.62 0.73 -10.74
N TRP A 33 -13.88 1.62 -11.42
CA TRP A 33 -13.73 1.56 -12.87
C TRP A 33 -13.02 0.27 -13.31
N PHE A 34 -11.98 -0.16 -12.61
CA PHE A 34 -11.22 -1.36 -12.90
C PHE A 34 -12.12 -2.60 -12.82
N ASP A 35 -12.85 -2.78 -11.71
CA ASP A 35 -13.77 -3.91 -11.52
C ASP A 35 -14.81 -4.03 -12.64
N LYS A 36 -15.29 -2.89 -13.15
CA LYS A 36 -16.28 -2.85 -14.24
C LYS A 36 -15.69 -3.23 -15.60
N ASN A 37 -14.40 -2.95 -15.83
CA ASN A 37 -13.79 -3.03 -17.16
C ASN A 37 -12.79 -4.18 -17.32
N ALA A 38 -12.12 -4.62 -16.25
CA ALA A 38 -11.13 -5.69 -16.29
C ALA A 38 -11.68 -7.02 -16.85
N PRO A 39 -12.94 -7.44 -16.57
CA PRO A 39 -13.50 -8.66 -17.15
C PRO A 39 -13.67 -8.63 -18.67
N SER A 40 -13.55 -7.46 -19.32
CA SER A 40 -13.79 -7.32 -20.76
C SER A 40 -12.61 -7.71 -21.66
N GLU A 41 -11.43 -8.01 -21.09
CA GLU A 41 -10.15 -8.28 -21.79
C GLU A 41 -9.72 -7.17 -22.78
N LYS A 42 -10.28 -5.96 -22.63
CA LYS A 42 -9.93 -4.78 -23.44
C LYS A 42 -8.85 -3.92 -22.81
N LEU A 43 -8.58 -4.10 -21.53
CA LEU A 43 -7.58 -3.33 -20.80
C LEU A 43 -6.18 -3.88 -21.05
N ASP A 44 -5.22 -2.96 -21.07
CA ASP A 44 -3.79 -3.24 -21.07
C ASP A 44 -3.08 -2.37 -20.02
N GLU A 45 -1.83 -2.68 -19.73
CA GLU A 45 -1.07 -2.04 -18.65
C GLU A 45 -0.99 -0.51 -18.81
N ILE A 46 -0.82 -0.01 -20.03
CA ILE A 46 -0.75 1.44 -20.30
C ILE A 46 -2.12 2.09 -20.04
N THR A 47 -3.20 1.56 -20.61
CA THR A 47 -4.55 2.12 -20.47
C THR A 47 -5.02 2.17 -19.02
N VAL A 48 -4.66 1.16 -18.20
CA VAL A 48 -4.99 1.15 -16.77
C VAL A 48 -4.19 2.21 -15.99
N ALA A 49 -2.89 2.36 -16.27
CA ALA A 49 -2.05 3.38 -15.66
C ALA A 49 -2.51 4.80 -15.99
N ASP A 50 -2.82 5.06 -17.26
CA ASP A 50 -3.32 6.35 -17.74
C ASP A 50 -4.65 6.71 -17.09
N GLN A 51 -5.56 5.74 -16.95
CA GLN A 51 -6.85 5.97 -16.33
C GLN A 51 -6.71 6.36 -14.84
N LEU A 52 -5.81 5.72 -14.08
CA LEU A 52 -5.56 6.11 -12.69
C LEU A 52 -5.00 7.54 -12.62
N LYS A 53 -4.09 7.90 -13.52
CA LYS A 53 -3.56 9.27 -13.62
C LYS A 53 -4.68 10.28 -13.87
N THR A 54 -5.60 10.00 -14.79
CA THR A 54 -6.76 10.88 -15.03
C THR A 54 -7.58 11.10 -13.77
N PHE A 55 -7.87 10.06 -12.99
CA PHE A 55 -8.61 10.23 -11.73
C PHE A 55 -7.86 11.09 -10.70
N ARG A 56 -6.52 11.04 -10.67
CA ARG A 56 -5.69 11.89 -9.80
C ARG A 56 -5.64 13.35 -10.25
N GLU A 57 -5.57 13.59 -11.55
CA GLU A 57 -5.53 14.95 -12.15
C GLU A 57 -6.79 15.76 -11.85
N GLU A 58 -7.93 15.10 -11.65
CA GLU A 58 -9.18 15.74 -11.23
C GLU A 58 -9.15 16.21 -9.76
N GLY A 59 -8.22 15.71 -8.95
CA GLY A 59 -8.07 16.04 -7.53
C GLY A 59 -7.45 17.42 -7.31
N ALA A 60 -8.01 18.18 -6.37
CA ALA A 60 -7.44 19.47 -5.98
C ALA A 60 -5.99 19.32 -5.50
N LEU A 61 -5.16 20.33 -5.80
CA LEU A 61 -3.74 20.42 -5.45
C LEU A 61 -2.81 19.42 -6.12
N PHE A 62 -3.30 18.55 -7.01
CA PHE A 62 -2.45 17.67 -7.83
C PHE A 62 -1.42 18.50 -8.61
N LYS A 63 -0.19 17.98 -8.70
CA LYS A 63 0.92 18.59 -9.44
C LYS A 63 1.51 17.66 -10.48
N ASP A 64 1.81 16.43 -10.08
CA ASP A 64 2.34 15.41 -10.97
C ASP A 64 2.24 14.03 -10.29
N LEU A 65 2.65 12.97 -10.98
CA LEU A 65 2.94 11.70 -10.34
C LEU A 65 4.20 11.81 -9.46
N SER A 66 4.25 11.06 -8.36
CA SER A 66 5.45 11.03 -7.49
C SER A 66 6.58 10.15 -8.05
N PHE A 67 6.25 9.26 -8.99
CA PHE A 67 7.13 8.42 -9.80
C PHE A 67 6.36 7.84 -11.00
N ASP A 68 7.06 7.22 -11.95
CA ASP A 68 6.43 6.53 -13.07
C ASP A 68 5.62 5.32 -12.57
N THR A 69 4.30 5.30 -12.82
CA THR A 69 3.42 4.20 -12.41
C THR A 69 3.94 2.86 -12.90
N ILE A 70 4.10 1.91 -11.98
CA ILE A 70 4.33 0.50 -12.28
C ILE A 70 2.96 -0.13 -12.49
N SER A 71 2.76 -0.68 -13.68
CA SER A 71 1.51 -1.32 -14.09
C SER A 71 1.87 -2.63 -14.76
N GLY A 72 1.72 -3.74 -14.03
CA GLY A 72 2.20 -5.06 -14.46
C GLY A 72 1.13 -6.15 -14.35
N SER A 73 0.78 -6.77 -15.48
CA SER A 73 -0.15 -7.90 -15.56
C SER A 73 0.60 -9.22 -15.68
N GLY A 74 0.22 -10.21 -14.87
CA GLY A 74 0.82 -11.54 -14.87
C GLY A 74 2.35 -11.45 -14.72
N PRO A 75 3.15 -12.02 -15.64
CA PRO A 75 4.61 -12.08 -15.51
C PRO A 75 5.29 -10.73 -15.32
N ASN A 76 4.73 -9.65 -15.88
CA ASN A 76 5.28 -8.30 -15.76
C ASN A 76 5.20 -7.79 -14.31
N GLY A 77 4.18 -8.21 -13.55
CA GLY A 77 4.05 -7.87 -12.13
C GLY A 77 5.15 -8.48 -11.26
N ALA A 78 5.83 -9.54 -11.72
CA ALA A 78 6.94 -10.16 -11.01
C ALA A 78 8.25 -9.34 -11.06
N ILE A 79 8.32 -8.32 -11.93
CA ILE A 79 9.49 -7.45 -12.06
C ILE A 79 9.30 -6.25 -11.13
N VAL A 80 10.07 -6.20 -10.03
CA VAL A 80 9.86 -5.26 -8.91
C VAL A 80 9.74 -3.79 -9.35
N HIS A 81 10.64 -3.35 -10.24
CA HIS A 81 10.62 -2.00 -10.83
C HIS A 81 10.25 -2.03 -12.31
N TYR A 82 9.21 -2.79 -12.67
CA TYR A 82 8.70 -2.84 -14.03
C TYR A 82 8.30 -1.46 -14.54
N ARG A 83 8.63 -1.17 -15.79
CA ARG A 83 8.16 0.03 -16.49
C ARG A 83 7.56 -0.40 -17.81
N VAL A 84 6.27 -0.17 -17.95
CA VAL A 84 5.56 -0.50 -19.18
C VAL A 84 6.04 0.39 -20.32
N SER A 85 6.21 -0.22 -21.50
CA SER A 85 6.50 0.45 -22.76
C SER A 85 5.56 -0.09 -23.84
N PRO A 86 5.38 0.60 -24.99
CA PRO A 86 4.56 0.07 -26.08
C PRO A 86 4.95 -1.34 -26.53
N GLU A 87 6.23 -1.71 -26.43
CA GLU A 87 6.76 -3.02 -26.80
C GLU A 87 6.52 -4.10 -25.74
N THR A 88 6.41 -3.70 -24.47
CA THR A 88 6.23 -4.63 -23.34
C THR A 88 4.79 -4.66 -22.80
N ASN A 89 3.94 -3.74 -23.28
CA ASN A 89 2.55 -3.56 -22.89
C ASN A 89 1.75 -4.85 -23.11
N ARG A 90 1.21 -5.36 -22.01
CA ARG A 90 0.42 -6.59 -21.99
C ARG A 90 -1.04 -6.28 -21.75
N LYS A 91 -1.91 -6.98 -22.49
CA LYS A 91 -3.35 -7.05 -22.16
C LYS A 91 -3.57 -7.84 -20.87
N LEU A 92 -4.48 -7.35 -20.04
CA LEU A 92 -4.94 -8.07 -18.86
C LEU A 92 -5.75 -9.29 -19.31
N LYS A 93 -5.46 -10.45 -18.72
CA LYS A 93 -6.13 -11.73 -19.04
C LYS A 93 -6.82 -12.30 -17.82
N ASN A 94 -7.91 -13.05 -18.05
CA ASN A 94 -8.52 -13.83 -16.97
C ASN A 94 -7.50 -14.80 -16.33
N GLY A 95 -7.39 -14.75 -15.01
CA GLY A 95 -6.41 -15.46 -14.20
C GLY A 95 -5.12 -14.69 -13.92
N ASP A 96 -4.88 -13.54 -14.57
CA ASP A 96 -3.72 -12.70 -14.25
C ASP A 96 -3.93 -12.03 -12.87
N LEU A 97 -2.83 -11.88 -12.11
CA LEU A 97 -2.74 -10.82 -11.12
C LEU A 97 -2.29 -9.53 -11.80
N TYR A 98 -2.91 -8.43 -11.44
CA TYR A 98 -2.55 -7.11 -11.90
C TYR A 98 -2.01 -6.29 -10.72
N LEU A 99 -0.72 -5.96 -10.77
CA LEU A 99 -0.05 -5.11 -9.79
C LEU A 99 -0.02 -3.67 -10.33
N ILE A 100 -0.53 -2.75 -9.53
CA ILE A 100 -0.43 -1.31 -9.77
C ILE A 100 0.20 -0.63 -8.57
N ASP A 101 1.38 -0.05 -8.80
CA ASP A 101 2.12 0.75 -7.83
C ASP A 101 2.31 2.15 -8.40
N SER A 102 1.83 3.14 -7.66
CA SER A 102 1.67 4.48 -8.19
C SER A 102 1.48 5.50 -7.06
N GLY A 103 1.91 6.72 -7.29
CA GLY A 103 1.72 7.81 -6.35
C GLY A 103 1.59 9.16 -7.03
N ALA A 104 1.26 10.18 -6.23
CA ALA A 104 1.08 11.54 -6.70
C ALA A 104 1.76 12.57 -5.80
N GLN A 105 2.14 13.67 -6.42
CA GLN A 105 2.54 14.90 -5.75
C GLN A 105 1.33 15.82 -5.66
N TYR A 106 0.97 16.15 -4.44
CA TYR A 106 0.05 17.24 -4.12
C TYR A 106 0.85 18.37 -3.50
N LEU A 107 0.41 19.62 -3.66
CA LEU A 107 1.10 20.77 -3.06
C LEU A 107 1.30 20.63 -1.54
N ASP A 108 0.44 19.84 -0.88
CA ASP A 108 0.45 19.59 0.56
C ASP A 108 0.95 18.18 0.97
N GLY A 109 1.43 17.34 0.05
CA GLY A 109 1.96 16.02 0.41
C GLY A 109 2.37 15.13 -0.77
N THR A 110 3.05 14.03 -0.48
CA THR A 110 3.45 13.00 -1.44
C THR A 110 2.77 11.69 -1.08
N THR A 111 2.20 10.99 -2.07
CA THR A 111 1.60 9.66 -1.86
C THR A 111 2.41 8.56 -2.55
N ASP A 112 2.25 7.36 -1.99
CA ASP A 112 2.77 6.10 -2.52
C ASP A 112 1.80 4.98 -2.14
N ILE A 113 1.39 4.17 -3.11
CA ILE A 113 0.41 3.11 -2.92
C ILE A 113 0.53 2.05 -4.00
N THR A 114 0.70 0.82 -3.54
CA THR A 114 0.55 -0.40 -4.32
C THR A 114 -0.70 -1.19 -3.92
N ARG A 115 -1.46 -1.64 -4.92
CA ARG A 115 -2.43 -2.73 -4.79
C ARG A 115 -2.17 -3.81 -5.83
N THR A 116 -2.43 -5.06 -5.46
CA THR A 116 -2.52 -6.18 -6.38
C THR A 116 -3.97 -6.64 -6.48
N LEU A 117 -4.49 -6.73 -7.69
CA LEU A 117 -5.89 -7.00 -8.00
C LEU A 117 -5.98 -8.31 -8.80
N ALA A 118 -7.05 -9.08 -8.58
CA ALA A 118 -7.36 -10.24 -9.40
C ALA A 118 -8.06 -9.82 -10.70
N VAL A 119 -7.67 -10.41 -11.83
CA VAL A 119 -8.47 -10.39 -13.05
C VAL A 119 -9.16 -11.75 -13.17
N GLY A 120 -10.38 -11.89 -12.66
CA GLY A 120 -11.07 -13.18 -12.61
C GLY A 120 -10.58 -14.06 -11.46
N ASP A 121 -10.36 -15.36 -11.70
CA ASP A 121 -9.87 -16.30 -10.68
C ASP A 121 -8.36 -16.60 -10.84
N PRO A 122 -7.50 -16.11 -9.94
CA PRO A 122 -6.05 -16.32 -10.04
C PRO A 122 -5.57 -17.64 -9.40
N GLY A 123 -6.48 -18.42 -8.82
CA GLY A 123 -6.18 -19.72 -8.22
C GLY A 123 -5.60 -19.67 -6.80
N ASP A 124 -5.50 -20.84 -6.18
CA ASP A 124 -5.24 -20.98 -4.74
C ASP A 124 -3.82 -20.59 -4.34
N GLU A 125 -2.82 -20.85 -5.20
CA GLU A 125 -1.44 -20.44 -4.90
C GLU A 125 -1.35 -18.93 -4.78
N ALA A 126 -1.92 -18.18 -5.73
CA ALA A 126 -1.91 -16.72 -5.72
C ALA A 126 -2.62 -16.15 -4.48
N ARG A 127 -3.76 -16.74 -4.08
CA ARG A 127 -4.47 -16.37 -2.84
C ARG A 127 -3.65 -16.63 -1.57
N ASP A 128 -2.99 -17.79 -1.47
CA ASP A 128 -2.10 -18.08 -0.32
C ASP A 128 -0.95 -17.06 -0.25
N ARG A 129 -0.27 -16.78 -1.38
CA ARG A 129 0.84 -15.82 -1.39
C ARG A 129 0.38 -14.41 -1.06
N PHE A 130 -0.75 -13.99 -1.61
CA PHE A 130 -1.33 -12.67 -1.30
C PHE A 130 -1.66 -12.53 0.18
N THR A 131 -2.29 -13.56 0.74
CA THR A 131 -2.68 -13.55 2.15
C THR A 131 -1.45 -13.50 3.06
N ARG A 132 -0.35 -14.17 2.71
CA ARG A 132 0.91 -14.09 3.48
C ARG A 132 1.57 -12.72 3.40
N VAL A 133 1.56 -12.09 2.22
CA VAL A 133 2.01 -10.70 2.07
C VAL A 133 1.15 -9.77 2.93
N LEU A 134 -0.18 -9.94 2.91
CA LEU A 134 -1.10 -9.18 3.73
C LEU A 134 -0.87 -9.39 5.23
N LYS A 135 -0.63 -10.62 5.69
CA LYS A 135 -0.26 -10.90 7.08
C LYS A 135 1.00 -10.14 7.50
N GLY A 136 2.00 -10.08 6.62
CA GLY A 136 3.22 -9.30 6.86
C GLY A 136 2.93 -7.81 6.98
N HIS A 137 2.08 -7.30 6.09
CA HIS A 137 1.64 -5.90 6.10
C HIS A 137 0.94 -5.55 7.42
N ILE A 138 0.00 -6.40 7.86
CA ILE A 138 -0.76 -6.24 9.10
C ILE A 138 0.16 -6.31 10.33
N ALA A 139 1.08 -7.27 10.35
CA ALA A 139 2.02 -7.45 11.46
C ALA A 139 2.84 -6.18 11.71
N LEU A 140 3.28 -5.51 10.64
CA LEU A 140 3.98 -4.24 10.76
C LEU A 140 3.02 -3.08 11.11
N ALA A 141 1.89 -2.96 10.42
CA ALA A 141 0.92 -1.87 10.64
C ALA A 141 0.34 -1.83 12.06
N THR A 142 0.31 -2.96 12.75
CA THR A 142 -0.25 -3.10 14.12
C THR A 142 0.82 -3.08 15.21
N GLN A 143 2.10 -3.01 14.85
CA GLN A 143 3.18 -3.12 15.81
C GLN A 143 3.26 -1.90 16.74
N LYS A 144 3.37 -2.18 18.04
CA LYS A 144 3.79 -1.22 19.07
C LYS A 144 5.22 -1.52 19.47
N PHE A 145 6.09 -0.54 19.54
CA PHE A 145 7.53 -0.77 19.74
C PHE A 145 8.17 0.30 20.64
N PRO A 146 9.24 -0.02 21.41
CA PRO A 146 9.92 0.97 22.23
C PRO A 146 10.57 2.07 21.40
N LYS A 147 10.57 3.30 21.90
CA LYS A 147 11.37 4.38 21.34
C LYS A 147 12.85 4.00 21.25
N GLY A 148 13.51 4.41 20.16
CA GLY A 148 14.89 4.02 19.85
C GLY A 148 15.02 2.76 18.98
N THR A 149 13.91 2.06 18.71
CA THR A 149 13.88 0.94 17.75
C THR A 149 14.19 1.45 16.33
N THR A 150 15.06 0.75 15.61
CA THR A 150 15.38 1.05 14.21
C THR A 150 14.54 0.19 13.27
N GLY A 151 14.29 0.67 12.05
CA GLY A 151 13.44 -0.07 11.10
C GLY A 151 13.97 -1.48 10.75
N SER A 152 15.29 -1.70 10.80
CA SER A 152 15.87 -3.03 10.57
C SER A 152 15.49 -4.06 11.64
N GLN A 153 15.14 -3.63 12.85
CA GLN A 153 14.73 -4.53 13.94
C GLN A 153 13.29 -5.05 13.76
N ILE A 154 12.47 -4.38 12.95
CA ILE A 154 11.05 -4.71 12.74
C ILE A 154 10.74 -5.16 11.31
N ASP A 155 11.69 -5.09 10.38
CA ASP A 155 11.56 -5.60 8.99
C ASP A 155 11.17 -7.10 8.95
N ILE A 156 11.62 -7.88 9.94
CA ILE A 156 11.27 -9.30 10.11
C ILE A 156 9.76 -9.54 10.19
N LEU A 157 8.99 -8.61 10.75
CA LEU A 157 7.55 -8.78 10.97
C LEU A 157 6.80 -8.96 9.65
N ALA A 158 7.21 -8.19 8.64
CA ALA A 158 6.61 -8.25 7.30
C ALA A 158 7.03 -9.51 6.52
N ARG A 159 8.13 -10.15 6.91
CA ARG A 159 8.68 -11.32 6.22
C ARG A 159 8.29 -12.65 6.82
N ALA A 160 8.06 -12.68 8.15
CA ALA A 160 7.82 -13.90 8.90
C ALA A 160 6.75 -14.82 8.27
N PRO A 161 5.60 -14.32 7.75
CA PRO A 161 4.60 -15.18 7.11
C PRO A 161 5.09 -15.87 5.84
N LEU A 162 5.93 -15.22 5.02
CA LEU A 162 6.55 -15.83 3.83
C LEU A 162 7.70 -16.76 4.21
N TRP A 163 8.54 -16.36 5.16
CA TRP A 163 9.65 -17.18 5.65
C TRP A 163 9.17 -18.52 6.22
N SER A 164 7.99 -18.55 6.84
CA SER A 164 7.37 -19.78 7.38
C SER A 164 7.14 -20.89 6.34
N ILE A 165 7.16 -20.53 5.05
CA ILE A 165 7.02 -21.46 3.92
C ILE A 165 8.21 -21.41 2.95
N GLY A 166 9.34 -20.83 3.38
CA GLY A 166 10.57 -20.78 2.59
C GLY A 166 10.56 -19.76 1.45
N LEU A 167 9.74 -18.72 1.53
CA LEU A 167 9.67 -17.64 0.54
C LEU A 167 10.15 -16.31 1.13
N ASP A 168 10.48 -15.34 0.27
CA ASP A 168 10.93 -14.00 0.66
C ASP A 168 10.66 -12.98 -0.47
N PHE A 169 11.06 -11.72 -0.26
CA PHE A 169 11.10 -10.66 -1.27
C PHE A 169 12.41 -9.87 -1.22
N ASP A 170 12.93 -9.48 -2.39
CA ASP A 170 14.28 -8.93 -2.56
C ASP A 170 14.37 -7.39 -2.56
N HIS A 171 13.50 -6.75 -1.78
CA HIS A 171 13.56 -5.30 -1.50
C HIS A 171 13.34 -5.01 -0.01
N GLY A 172 13.51 -3.74 0.40
CA GLY A 172 13.17 -3.31 1.76
C GLY A 172 11.66 -3.38 2.01
N THR A 173 11.25 -3.56 3.26
CA THR A 173 9.82 -3.52 3.63
C THR A 173 9.22 -2.12 3.54
N GLY A 174 10.05 -1.08 3.62
CA GLY A 174 9.62 0.28 3.35
C GLY A 174 10.73 1.32 3.43
N HIS A 175 10.43 2.51 2.94
CA HIS A 175 11.30 3.69 2.91
C HIS A 175 10.60 4.90 3.48
N GLY A 176 11.35 5.90 3.92
CA GLY A 176 10.76 7.18 4.30
C GLY A 176 10.16 7.91 3.10
N VAL A 177 9.18 8.78 3.36
CA VAL A 177 8.51 9.60 2.33
C VAL A 177 8.54 11.07 2.75
N GLY A 178 8.83 11.96 1.80
CA GLY A 178 8.86 13.41 2.01
C GLY A 178 7.47 14.06 1.99
N SER A 179 7.38 15.31 2.46
CA SER A 179 6.17 16.13 2.36
C SER A 179 6.26 17.03 1.13
N TYR A 180 5.62 16.63 0.01
CA TYR A 180 5.76 17.25 -1.31
C TYR A 180 7.22 17.33 -1.77
N LEU A 181 7.93 16.20 -1.62
CA LEU A 181 9.35 16.02 -1.92
C LEU A 181 9.58 14.60 -2.47
N GLY A 182 10.80 14.07 -2.35
CA GLY A 182 11.12 12.73 -2.81
C GLY A 182 10.23 11.66 -2.18
N VAL A 183 9.63 10.81 -3.02
CA VAL A 183 8.86 9.65 -2.58
C VAL A 183 9.76 8.65 -1.82
N HIS A 184 11.01 8.51 -2.26
CA HIS A 184 12.07 7.83 -1.52
C HIS A 184 12.91 8.84 -0.73
N GLU A 185 12.64 8.98 0.57
CA GLU A 185 13.28 9.95 1.45
C GLU A 185 13.94 9.27 2.67
N GLY A 186 15.27 9.27 2.70
CA GLY A 186 16.03 8.88 3.89
C GLY A 186 16.06 9.94 5.01
N PRO A 187 16.62 9.61 6.19
CA PRO A 187 17.51 8.47 6.40
C PRO A 187 16.83 7.23 7.02
N HIS A 188 15.58 7.33 7.48
CA HIS A 188 14.84 6.20 8.05
C HIS A 188 14.27 5.31 6.94
N ARG A 189 14.22 3.99 7.22
CA ARG A 189 13.65 2.95 6.35
C ARG A 189 13.42 1.69 7.16
N ILE A 190 12.59 0.78 6.65
CA ILE A 190 12.38 -0.56 7.21
C ILE A 190 12.94 -1.57 6.20
N SER A 191 14.06 -2.19 6.55
CA SER A 191 14.83 -3.04 5.63
C SER A 191 15.74 -3.96 6.41
N LYS A 192 16.07 -5.14 5.85
CA LYS A 192 17.13 -6.03 6.36
C LYS A 192 18.46 -5.31 6.55
N THR A 193 18.74 -4.28 5.75
CA THR A 193 19.98 -3.53 5.86
C THR A 193 20.01 -2.78 7.19
N SER A 194 20.93 -3.18 8.06
CA SER A 194 21.15 -2.55 9.36
C SER A 194 21.21 -1.03 9.25
N SER A 195 20.54 -0.38 10.19
CA SER A 195 20.47 1.07 10.32
C SER A 195 20.67 1.45 11.78
N SER A 196 21.43 2.51 12.03
CA SER A 196 21.55 3.16 13.34
C SER A 196 20.56 4.31 13.52
N ILE A 197 19.65 4.51 12.56
CA ILE A 197 18.64 5.56 12.60
C ILE A 197 17.38 5.02 13.29
N PRO A 198 17.03 5.52 14.49
CA PRO A 198 15.79 5.13 15.14
C PRO A 198 14.58 5.68 14.38
N LEU A 199 13.45 5.00 14.49
CA LEU A 199 12.16 5.54 14.09
C LEU A 199 11.68 6.52 15.16
N GLU A 200 11.22 7.69 14.72
CA GLU A 200 10.78 8.78 15.59
C GLU A 200 9.37 9.23 15.19
N SER A 201 8.59 9.68 16.16
CA SER A 201 7.23 10.21 15.92
C SER A 201 7.26 11.33 14.89
N GLY A 202 6.33 11.30 13.93
CA GLY A 202 6.25 12.24 12.80
C GLY A 202 7.00 11.79 11.54
N MET A 203 7.73 10.67 11.57
CA MET A 203 8.26 10.05 10.35
C MET A 203 7.14 9.40 9.54
N ILE A 204 7.13 9.64 8.22
CA ILE A 204 6.27 8.94 7.25
C ILE A 204 7.10 7.84 6.58
N ILE A 205 6.56 6.62 6.48
CA ILE A 205 7.23 5.44 5.94
C ILE A 205 6.25 4.62 5.10
N SER A 206 6.70 4.00 4.00
CA SER A 206 5.94 2.92 3.35
C SER A 206 5.96 1.64 4.20
N ASN A 207 4.89 0.85 4.06
CA ASN A 207 4.76 -0.52 4.54
C ASN A 207 4.29 -1.36 3.35
N GLU A 208 5.24 -1.98 2.66
CA GLU A 208 5.08 -2.49 1.30
C GLU A 208 5.66 -3.90 1.11
N PRO A 209 5.36 -4.90 1.97
CA PRO A 209 5.79 -6.27 1.70
C PRO A 209 5.30 -6.75 0.34
N GLY A 210 6.05 -7.70 -0.24
CA GLY A 210 5.70 -8.29 -1.52
C GLY A 210 6.10 -9.75 -1.65
N TYR A 211 5.77 -10.32 -2.80
CA TYR A 211 6.20 -11.63 -3.25
C TYR A 211 6.19 -11.65 -4.78
N TYR A 212 7.26 -12.16 -5.39
CA TYR A 212 7.41 -12.15 -6.85
C TYR A 212 7.78 -13.55 -7.32
N LYS A 213 6.88 -14.19 -8.07
CA LYS A 213 7.13 -15.47 -8.72
C LYS A 213 7.57 -15.20 -10.15
N GLU A 214 8.87 -15.40 -10.39
CA GLU A 214 9.50 -15.13 -11.69
C GLU A 214 8.69 -15.73 -12.85
N ALA A 215 8.53 -14.93 -13.91
CA ALA A 215 7.78 -15.28 -15.11
C ALA A 215 6.30 -15.68 -14.89
N ALA A 216 5.72 -15.41 -13.71
CA ALA A 216 4.34 -15.75 -13.39
C ALA A 216 3.50 -14.55 -12.92
N TYR A 217 3.79 -14.01 -11.73
CA TYR A 217 3.05 -12.90 -11.14
C TYR A 217 3.83 -12.24 -10.00
N GLY A 218 3.45 -11.01 -9.64
CA GLY A 218 3.92 -10.36 -8.43
C GLY A 218 2.79 -9.80 -7.60
N ILE A 219 3.06 -9.69 -6.30
CA ILE A 219 2.16 -9.16 -5.29
C ILE A 219 2.96 -8.15 -4.48
N ARG A 220 2.39 -6.96 -4.27
CA ARG A 220 2.88 -5.98 -3.28
C ARG A 220 1.68 -5.25 -2.71
N LEU A 221 1.68 -5.07 -1.39
CA LEU A 221 0.59 -4.45 -0.66
C LEU A 221 1.14 -3.31 0.16
N GLU A 222 0.84 -2.10 -0.25
CA GLU A 222 1.51 -0.93 0.28
C GLU A 222 0.55 0.12 0.81
N ASN A 223 0.88 0.62 1.98
CA ASN A 223 0.31 1.82 2.55
C ASN A 223 1.44 2.69 3.11
N LEU A 224 1.24 4.00 3.12
CA LEU A 224 2.03 4.88 3.96
C LEU A 224 1.48 4.89 5.39
N ILE A 225 2.42 4.87 6.33
CA ILE A 225 2.21 4.89 7.76
C ILE A 225 3.01 6.02 8.40
N VAL A 226 2.44 6.64 9.43
CA VAL A 226 3.07 7.68 10.24
C VAL A 226 3.46 7.09 11.59
N VAL A 227 4.72 7.22 11.99
CA VAL A 227 5.16 6.88 13.35
C VAL A 227 4.52 7.86 14.32
N GLN A 228 3.90 7.36 15.38
CA GLN A 228 3.27 8.18 16.40
C GLN A 228 3.59 7.67 17.81
N VAL A 229 3.41 8.53 18.80
CA VAL A 229 3.50 8.14 20.21
C VAL A 229 2.32 7.24 20.57
N GLU A 230 2.61 6.13 21.25
CA GLU A 230 1.62 5.17 21.69
C GLU A 230 1.48 5.23 23.21
N ASN A 231 0.28 5.60 23.66
CA ASN A 231 -0.03 5.69 25.09
C ASN A 231 -0.57 4.35 25.59
N ILE A 232 0.26 3.59 26.30
CA ILE A 232 -0.14 2.34 26.96
C ILE A 232 -0.18 2.56 28.47
N ASP A 233 -1.30 2.23 29.09
CA ASP A 233 -1.45 2.31 30.54
C ASP A 233 -0.39 1.47 31.25
N ASN A 234 0.29 2.06 32.23
CA ASN A 234 1.35 1.44 33.03
C ASN A 234 2.57 0.97 32.21
N ALA A 235 2.84 1.56 31.04
CA ALA A 235 4.06 1.25 30.29
C ALA A 235 5.33 1.64 31.07
N GLU A 236 6.30 0.74 31.13
CA GLU A 236 7.61 0.97 31.75
C GLU A 236 8.59 1.71 30.82
N ARG A 237 8.20 1.98 29.56
CA ARG A 237 9.02 2.61 28.52
C ARG A 237 8.17 3.51 27.64
N GLU A 238 8.79 4.50 27.00
CA GLU A 238 8.17 5.24 25.90
C GLU A 238 7.94 4.31 24.71
N MET A 239 6.70 4.28 24.22
CA MET A 239 6.27 3.41 23.13
C MET A 239 5.84 4.24 21.92
N LEU A 240 6.05 3.66 20.75
CA LEU A 240 5.63 4.18 19.46
C LEU A 240 4.72 3.15 18.77
N SER A 241 3.90 3.63 17.85
CA SER A 241 3.06 2.81 16.97
C SER A 241 2.96 3.48 15.60
N PHE A 242 2.10 2.93 14.74
CA PHE A 242 1.86 3.44 13.40
C PHE A 242 0.40 3.86 13.22
N GLU A 243 0.20 4.98 12.53
CA GLU A 243 -1.08 5.39 11.95
C GLU A 243 -1.04 5.09 10.44
N THR A 244 -2.03 4.38 9.90
CA THR A 244 -2.16 4.19 8.44
C THR A 244 -2.87 5.37 7.81
N ILE A 245 -2.24 6.01 6.83
CA ILE A 245 -2.78 7.20 6.16
C ILE A 245 -3.22 6.94 4.72
N THR A 246 -2.88 5.78 4.13
CA THR A 246 -3.37 5.38 2.80
C THR A 246 -4.77 4.75 2.89
N TYR A 247 -5.71 5.27 2.09
CA TYR A 247 -7.10 4.82 2.08
C TYR A 247 -7.48 4.14 0.76
N ALA A 248 -7.34 2.82 0.70
CA ALA A 248 -7.88 2.02 -0.41
C ALA A 248 -8.14 0.59 0.07
N PRO A 249 -9.26 -0.05 -0.31
CA PRO A 249 -9.52 -1.42 0.09
C PRO A 249 -8.44 -2.37 -0.45
N PHE A 250 -8.26 -3.49 0.23
CA PHE A 250 -7.54 -4.65 -0.31
C PHE A 250 -8.53 -5.52 -1.06
N ASP A 251 -8.10 -6.16 -2.14
CA ASP A 251 -8.95 -7.09 -2.89
C ASP A 251 -9.32 -8.29 -2.02
N ARG A 252 -10.58 -8.37 -1.61
CA ARG A 252 -11.08 -9.44 -0.73
C ARG A 252 -11.16 -10.79 -1.41
N THR A 253 -11.26 -10.81 -2.74
CA THR A 253 -11.29 -12.07 -3.51
C THR A 253 -9.95 -12.79 -3.48
N MET A 254 -8.89 -12.07 -3.13
CA MET A 254 -7.52 -12.58 -2.99
C MET A 254 -7.19 -13.13 -1.59
N ILE A 255 -8.08 -12.96 -0.60
CA ILE A 255 -7.80 -13.31 0.79
C ILE A 255 -8.28 -14.74 1.09
N ASP A 256 -7.34 -15.62 1.40
CA ASP A 256 -7.61 -16.93 1.99
C ASP A 256 -7.82 -16.78 3.51
N ILE A 257 -9.09 -16.69 3.91
CA ILE A 257 -9.50 -16.49 5.30
C ILE A 257 -8.97 -17.61 6.23
N ALA A 258 -8.75 -18.83 5.70
CA ALA A 258 -8.27 -19.94 6.52
C ALA A 258 -6.82 -19.74 7.02
N LEU A 259 -6.04 -18.84 6.40
CA LEU A 259 -4.69 -18.49 6.83
C LEU A 259 -4.65 -17.35 7.86
N LEU A 260 -5.78 -16.69 8.09
CA LEU A 260 -5.86 -15.55 8.99
C LEU A 260 -6.21 -15.96 10.42
N ASN A 261 -5.61 -15.28 11.39
CA ASN A 261 -6.08 -15.32 12.76
C ASN A 261 -7.15 -14.25 13.01
N ARG A 262 -7.81 -14.32 14.17
CA ARG A 262 -8.91 -13.40 14.50
C ARG A 262 -8.50 -11.93 14.51
N HIS A 263 -7.31 -11.62 15.04
CA HIS A 263 -6.80 -10.25 15.09
C HIS A 263 -6.56 -9.67 13.69
N GLU A 264 -6.04 -10.48 12.76
CA GLU A 264 -5.84 -10.06 11.37
C GLU A 264 -7.18 -9.80 10.66
N ILE A 265 -8.19 -10.66 10.87
CA ILE A 265 -9.55 -10.46 10.35
C ILE A 265 -10.15 -9.16 10.90
N ASP A 266 -10.08 -8.97 12.22
CA ASP A 266 -10.61 -7.77 12.87
C ASP A 266 -9.90 -6.50 12.37
N TRP A 267 -8.60 -6.56 12.10
CA TRP A 267 -7.85 -5.45 11.52
C TRP A 267 -8.29 -5.13 10.09
N ILE A 268 -8.45 -6.15 9.23
CA ILE A 268 -8.90 -5.96 7.84
C ILE A 268 -10.29 -5.32 7.83
N ASN A 269 -11.21 -5.85 8.64
CA ASN A 269 -12.58 -5.34 8.75
C ASN A 269 -12.60 -3.90 9.26
N SER A 270 -11.79 -3.58 10.28
CA SER A 270 -11.67 -2.21 10.83
C SER A 270 -11.04 -1.24 9.83
N TYR A 271 -9.99 -1.66 9.11
CA TYR A 271 -9.35 -0.88 8.07
C TYR A 271 -10.34 -0.58 6.92
N HIS A 272 -11.02 -1.62 6.40
CA HIS A 272 -12.02 -1.48 5.34
C HIS A 272 -13.20 -0.61 5.76
N ALA A 273 -13.68 -0.74 7.01
CA ALA A 273 -14.71 0.14 7.55
C ALA A 273 -14.24 1.60 7.61
N SER A 274 -12.99 1.84 8.01
CA SER A 274 -12.39 3.18 8.08
C SER A 274 -12.24 3.79 6.69
N VAL A 275 -11.72 3.04 5.72
CA VAL A 275 -11.63 3.45 4.30
C VAL A 275 -12.99 3.87 3.77
N ARG A 276 -14.02 3.04 3.97
CA ARG A 276 -15.39 3.37 3.56
C ARG A 276 -15.89 4.65 4.22
N ASN A 277 -15.79 4.75 5.54
CA ASN A 277 -16.32 5.89 6.29
C ASN A 277 -15.63 7.21 5.91
N ILE A 278 -14.32 7.18 5.67
CA ILE A 278 -13.52 8.34 5.30
C ILE A 278 -13.82 8.79 3.87
N LEU A 279 -13.94 7.84 2.92
CA LEU A 279 -14.05 8.18 1.49
C LEU A 279 -15.48 8.43 1.03
N THR A 280 -16.48 7.72 1.57
CA THR A 280 -17.88 7.82 1.11
C THR A 280 -18.42 9.26 0.98
N PRO A 281 -18.13 10.22 1.89
CA PRO A 281 -18.61 11.59 1.76
C PRO A 281 -18.12 12.34 0.51
N PHE A 282 -17.06 11.85 -0.14
CA PHE A 282 -16.40 12.49 -1.29
C PHE A 282 -16.62 11.73 -2.60
N LEU A 283 -17.42 10.65 -2.58
CA LEU A 283 -17.66 9.78 -3.72
C LEU A 283 -19.06 10.00 -4.29
N SER A 284 -19.22 9.70 -5.58
CA SER A 284 -20.56 9.57 -6.16
C SER A 284 -21.28 8.37 -5.55
N GLU A 285 -22.62 8.35 -5.65
CA GLU A 285 -23.44 7.27 -5.10
C GLU A 285 -23.05 5.89 -5.67
N GLU A 286 -22.76 5.80 -6.97
CA GLU A 286 -22.33 4.57 -7.64
C GLU A 286 -21.02 4.02 -7.03
N VAL A 287 -20.00 4.89 -6.89
CA VAL A 287 -18.69 4.48 -6.35
C VAL A 287 -18.78 4.18 -4.86
N ALA A 288 -19.59 4.93 -4.10
CA ALA A 288 -19.82 4.67 -2.69
C ALA A 288 -20.54 3.33 -2.46
N CYS A 289 -21.50 2.98 -3.31
CA CYS A 289 -22.18 1.70 -3.26
C CYS A 289 -21.22 0.54 -3.57
N TRP A 290 -20.40 0.69 -4.62
CA TRP A 290 -19.33 -0.27 -4.92
C TRP A 290 -18.35 -0.42 -3.75
N LEU A 291 -17.87 0.69 -3.18
CA LEU A 291 -16.91 0.67 -2.08
C LEU A 291 -17.49 -0.05 -0.86
N LYS A 292 -18.79 0.15 -0.57
CA LYS A 292 -19.48 -0.60 0.48
C LYS A 292 -19.44 -2.11 0.25
N GLN A 293 -19.64 -2.57 -0.98
CA GLN A 293 -19.53 -3.99 -1.32
C GLN A 293 -18.09 -4.49 -1.24
N ALA A 294 -17.12 -3.71 -1.72
CA ALA A 294 -15.69 -4.04 -1.67
C ALA A 294 -15.13 -4.06 -0.24
N THR A 295 -15.86 -3.55 0.76
CA THR A 295 -15.42 -3.42 2.16
C THR A 295 -16.35 -4.12 3.16
N VAL A 296 -17.19 -5.06 2.70
CA VAL A 296 -17.97 -5.92 3.62
C VAL A 296 -17.01 -6.76 4.45
N GLU A 297 -17.39 -7.07 5.69
CA GLU A 297 -16.58 -7.91 6.57
C GLU A 297 -16.33 -9.30 5.95
N ILE A 298 -15.16 -9.86 6.23
CA ILE A 298 -14.76 -11.23 5.89
C ILE A 298 -14.76 -12.13 7.12
#